data_AF-A0A6A7BFI1-F1
#
_entry.id   AF-A0A6A7BFI1-F1
#
_cell.length_a   1.000
_cell.length_b   1.000
_cell.length_c   1.000
_cell.angle_alpha   90.00
_cell.angle_beta   90.00
_cell.angle_gamma   90.00
#
_symmetry.space_group_name_H-M   'P 1'
#
loop_
_entity.id
_entity.type
_entity.pdbx_description
1 polymer ?
#
loop_
_entity_poly.entity_id
_entity_poly.type
_entity_poly.pdbx_seq_one_letter_code
_entity_poly.pdbx_strand_id
1 'polypeptide(L)'
;MKLFYTFFPLLSGVSALPSVEVQAIRSVTALNDDPSPVKNCQPGMKYCLNQIISDLGVDMQNILHQYCETQYTFDALSCHACKKFPVPLPECGAAPAAWNSIFTCNSGQTYDFAVRCENWCEAGECV
;
A
#
# COMPACT_ATOMS: atom_id res chain seq x y z
N MET A 1 -22.32 37.45 62.67
CA MET A 1 -21.73 36.13 62.99
C MET A 1 -21.45 35.42 61.66
N LYS A 2 -20.17 35.11 61.41
CA LYS A 2 -19.59 34.17 60.42
C LYS A 2 -19.68 34.45 58.91
N LEU A 3 -18.51 34.86 58.38
CA LEU A 3 -18.01 34.80 57.00
C LEU A 3 -17.93 33.36 56.46
N PHE A 4 -18.13 33.19 55.15
CA PHE A 4 -17.43 32.23 54.26
C PHE A 4 -17.48 32.80 52.82
N TYR A 5 -16.42 33.43 52.31
CA TYR A 5 -15.29 32.87 51.53
C TYR A 5 -15.64 32.28 50.14
N THR A 6 -15.22 33.04 49.11
CA THR A 6 -14.56 32.64 47.83
C THR A 6 -15.23 31.64 46.88
N PHE A 7 -15.25 31.95 45.57
CA PHE A 7 -14.20 31.51 44.64
C PHE A 7 -14.36 32.15 43.24
N PHE A 8 -13.21 32.32 42.59
CA PHE A 8 -12.93 33.02 41.34
C PHE A 8 -13.65 32.45 40.10
N PRO A 9 -13.96 33.27 39.07
CA PRO A 9 -14.33 32.77 37.76
C PRO A 9 -13.10 32.14 37.09
N LEU A 10 -13.17 30.83 36.83
CA LEU A 10 -12.21 30.12 36.00
C LEU A 10 -12.35 30.62 34.55
N LEU A 11 -11.33 31.32 34.06
CA LEU A 11 -11.10 31.47 32.62
C LEU A 11 -10.94 30.06 32.03
N SER A 12 -11.90 29.62 31.23
CA SER A 12 -11.72 28.49 30.33
C SER A 12 -10.73 28.93 29.25
N GLY A 13 -9.45 28.62 29.46
CA GLY A 13 -8.46 28.64 28.41
C GLY A 13 -8.92 27.69 27.30
N VAL A 14 -9.27 28.25 26.15
CA VAL A 14 -9.39 27.48 24.92
C VAL A 14 -7.97 27.01 24.63
N SER A 15 -7.66 25.77 24.98
CA SER A 15 -6.51 25.08 24.43
C SER A 15 -6.74 25.01 22.94
N ALA A 16 -6.23 26.01 22.22
CA ALA A 16 -5.96 25.90 20.80
C ALA A 16 -5.02 24.71 20.67
N LEU A 17 -5.60 23.54 20.37
CA LEU A 17 -4.85 22.45 19.80
C LEU A 17 -4.12 23.08 18.61
N PRO A 18 -2.77 23.04 18.55
CA PRO A 18 -2.12 23.33 17.30
C PRO A 18 -2.80 22.40 16.31
N SER A 19 -3.35 22.99 15.25
CA SER A 19 -3.68 22.23 14.06
C SER A 19 -2.37 21.57 13.68
N VAL A 20 -2.21 20.31 14.11
CA VAL A 20 -1.29 19.41 13.45
C VAL A 20 -1.95 19.30 12.10
N GLU A 21 -1.56 20.21 11.21
CA GLU A 21 -1.47 19.91 9.80
C GLU A 21 -0.83 18.53 9.76
N VAL A 22 -1.67 17.51 9.61
CA VAL A 22 -1.26 16.25 9.06
C VAL A 22 -0.97 16.55 7.59
N GLN A 23 0.06 17.38 7.35
CA GLN A 23 0.94 17.32 6.19
C GLN A 23 1.76 16.04 6.34
N ALA A 24 1.04 14.93 6.33
CA ALA A 24 1.56 13.61 6.05
C ALA A 24 0.51 12.83 5.26
N ILE A 25 -0.30 13.52 4.45
CA ILE A 25 -0.44 13.03 3.08
C ILE A 25 0.97 13.24 2.51
N ARG A 26 1.84 12.26 2.71
CA ARG A 26 2.88 11.98 1.73
C ARG A 26 2.08 11.77 0.46
N SER A 27 1.88 12.86 -0.28
CA SER A 27 1.70 12.79 -1.69
C SER A 27 2.75 11.77 -2.12
N VAL A 28 2.30 10.64 -2.64
CA VAL A 28 3.15 9.71 -3.37
C VAL A 28 3.46 10.43 -4.69
N THR A 29 4.09 11.61 -4.58
CA THR A 29 4.57 12.38 -5.69
C THR A 29 5.84 11.68 -6.10
N ALA A 30 5.77 11.07 -7.28
CA ALA A 30 6.92 10.70 -8.08
C ALA A 30 7.97 9.89 -7.31
N LEU A 31 7.79 8.57 -7.25
CA LEU A 31 8.97 7.72 -7.28
C LEU A 31 9.71 8.10 -8.57
N ASN A 32 10.84 8.77 -8.40
CA ASN A 32 11.62 9.39 -9.45
C ASN A 32 11.72 8.48 -10.68
N ASP A 33 11.29 9.07 -11.80
CA ASP A 33 11.73 8.80 -13.16
C ASP A 33 13.26 8.68 -13.23
N ASP A 34 13.77 7.48 -13.01
CA ASP A 34 14.92 7.00 -13.75
C ASP A 34 14.50 5.65 -14.33
N PRO A 35 14.36 5.51 -15.67
CA PRO A 35 14.04 4.22 -16.25
C PRO A 35 15.30 3.36 -16.13
N SER A 36 15.51 2.80 -14.93
CA SER A 36 16.25 1.55 -14.82
C SER A 36 15.64 0.63 -15.87
N PRO A 37 16.44 0.10 -16.81
CA PRO A 37 15.91 -0.67 -17.92
C PRO A 37 15.10 -1.82 -17.32
N VAL A 38 13.81 -1.88 -17.68
CA VAL A 38 12.90 -2.88 -17.13
C VAL A 38 13.50 -4.26 -17.39
N LYS A 39 13.76 -5.00 -16.31
CA LYS A 39 14.42 -6.30 -16.37
C LYS A 39 13.35 -7.38 -16.41
N ASN A 40 13.52 -8.34 -17.32
CA ASN A 40 12.71 -9.56 -17.28
C ASN A 40 13.04 -10.35 -16.02
N CYS A 41 12.02 -10.89 -15.37
CA CYS A 41 12.20 -11.82 -14.28
C CYS A 41 12.69 -13.18 -14.78
N GLN A 42 13.28 -13.97 -13.86
CA GLN A 42 13.69 -15.33 -14.16
C GLN A 42 12.51 -16.29 -13.93
N PRO A 43 12.06 -17.05 -14.94
CA PRO A 43 10.95 -18.00 -14.80
C PRO A 43 11.13 -18.96 -13.62
N GLY A 44 10.06 -19.15 -12.85
CA GLY A 44 10.01 -20.00 -11.66
C GLY A 44 10.58 -19.37 -10.38
N MET A 45 11.23 -18.20 -10.48
CA MET A 45 11.72 -17.48 -9.30
C MET A 45 10.60 -16.73 -8.60
N LYS A 46 10.73 -16.61 -7.27
CA LYS A 46 9.80 -15.89 -6.40
C LYS A 46 10.35 -14.52 -6.05
N TYR A 47 9.47 -13.53 -6.04
CA TYR A 47 9.82 -12.14 -5.74
C TYR A 47 8.74 -11.51 -4.86
N CYS A 48 9.16 -10.60 -3.99
CA CYS A 48 8.24 -9.69 -3.31
C CYS A 48 7.78 -8.58 -4.26
N LEU A 49 6.60 -8.00 -4.01
CA LEU A 49 6.10 -6.87 -4.81
C LEU A 49 7.13 -5.74 -4.94
N ASN A 50 7.77 -5.38 -3.83
CA ASN A 50 8.78 -4.30 -3.81
C ASN A 50 10.02 -4.60 -4.65
N GLN A 51 10.44 -5.87 -4.75
CA GLN A 51 11.57 -6.26 -5.60
C GLN A 51 11.20 -6.15 -7.07
N ILE A 52 9.97 -6.53 -7.42
CA ILE A 52 9.46 -6.42 -8.79
C ILE A 52 9.44 -4.95 -9.24
N ILE A 53 8.97 -4.05 -8.37
CA ILE A 53 8.89 -2.62 -8.67
C ILE A 53 10.27 -1.97 -8.65
N SER A 54 11.05 -2.17 -7.59
CA SER A 54 12.29 -1.42 -7.36
C SER A 54 13.50 -2.00 -8.09
N ASP A 55 13.63 -3.33 -8.12
CA ASP A 55 14.85 -3.98 -8.65
C ASP A 55 14.71 -4.32 -10.14
N LEU A 56 13.50 -4.69 -10.54
CA LEU A 56 13.16 -5.07 -11.92
C LEU A 56 12.49 -3.93 -12.71
N GLY A 57 12.05 -2.86 -12.04
CA GLY A 57 11.46 -1.69 -12.71
C GLY A 57 10.10 -1.95 -13.35
N VAL A 58 9.36 -2.97 -12.88
CA VAL A 58 8.04 -3.28 -13.43
C VAL A 58 7.00 -2.37 -12.80
N ASP A 59 6.08 -1.87 -13.62
CA ASP A 59 4.99 -1.02 -13.17
C ASP A 59 4.11 -1.74 -12.13
N MET A 60 3.83 -1.06 -11.02
CA MET A 60 3.05 -1.61 -9.92
C MET A 60 1.61 -1.96 -10.35
N GLN A 61 0.99 -1.13 -11.19
CA GLN A 61 -0.37 -1.38 -11.64
C GLN A 61 -0.43 -2.65 -12.49
N ASN A 62 0.57 -2.92 -13.33
CA ASN A 62 0.63 -4.19 -14.06
C ASN A 62 0.60 -5.41 -13.12
N ILE A 63 1.29 -5.36 -11.98
CA ILE A 63 1.30 -6.47 -11.02
C ILE A 63 -0.01 -6.55 -10.24
N LEU A 64 -0.58 -5.42 -9.83
CA LEU A 64 -1.86 -5.40 -9.11
C LEU A 64 -3.03 -5.89 -9.96
N HIS A 65 -3.03 -5.59 -11.26
CA HIS A 65 -4.05 -6.12 -12.17
C HIS A 65 -3.95 -7.65 -12.28
N GLN A 66 -2.73 -8.19 -12.44
CA GLN A 66 -2.49 -9.65 -12.46
C GLN A 66 -2.88 -10.31 -11.13
N TYR A 67 -2.51 -9.70 -9.99
CA TYR A 67 -2.94 -10.13 -8.65
C TYR A 67 -4.47 -10.23 -8.56
N CYS A 68 -5.17 -9.18 -8.99
CA CYS A 68 -6.62 -9.11 -8.93
C CYS A 68 -7.36 -9.96 -9.96
N GLU A 69 -6.68 -10.59 -10.93
CA GLU A 69 -7.30 -11.65 -11.72
C GLU A 69 -7.54 -12.91 -10.89
N THR A 70 -6.68 -13.19 -9.92
CA THR A 70 -6.74 -14.42 -9.11
C THR A 70 -7.29 -14.19 -7.70
N GLN A 71 -7.06 -13.01 -7.12
CA GLN A 71 -7.40 -12.73 -5.72
C GLN A 71 -8.66 -11.90 -5.50
N TYR A 72 -9.43 -11.57 -6.55
CA TYR A 72 -10.58 -10.67 -6.42
C TYR A 72 -11.65 -11.13 -5.40
N THR A 73 -11.80 -12.44 -5.18
CA THR A 73 -12.74 -13.01 -4.20
C THR A 73 -12.21 -13.02 -2.77
N PHE A 74 -10.90 -12.87 -2.58
CA PHE A 74 -10.23 -13.02 -1.28
C PHE A 74 -9.67 -11.70 -0.74
N ASP A 75 -9.30 -10.78 -1.62
CA ASP A 75 -8.81 -9.44 -1.27
C ASP A 75 -9.66 -8.35 -1.90
N ALA A 76 -10.86 -8.15 -1.35
CA ALA A 76 -11.75 -7.10 -1.77
C ALA A 76 -11.13 -5.69 -1.61
N LEU A 77 -10.23 -5.49 -0.63
CA LEU A 77 -9.63 -4.18 -0.38
C LEU A 77 -8.70 -3.76 -1.52
N SER A 78 -7.86 -4.66 -2.00
CA SER A 78 -7.01 -4.37 -3.16
C SER A 78 -7.80 -4.44 -4.48
N CYS A 79 -8.76 -5.36 -4.59
CA CYS A 79 -9.30 -5.77 -5.89
C CYS A 79 -10.73 -5.31 -6.24
N HIS A 80 -11.59 -4.93 -5.29
CA HIS A 80 -12.97 -4.53 -5.64
C HIS A 80 -13.01 -3.29 -6.53
N ALA A 81 -12.18 -2.29 -6.22
CA ALA A 81 -12.11 -1.07 -7.02
C ALA A 81 -11.43 -1.35 -8.38
N CYS A 82 -10.38 -2.18 -8.36
CA CYS A 82 -9.62 -2.62 -9.54
C CYS A 82 -10.50 -3.35 -10.56
N LYS A 83 -11.32 -4.31 -10.12
CA LYS A 83 -12.16 -5.15 -11.00
C LYS A 83 -13.61 -4.67 -11.10
N LYS A 84 -13.91 -3.42 -10.69
CA LYS A 84 -15.28 -2.92 -10.67
C LYS A 84 -15.90 -2.96 -12.08
N PHE A 85 -16.94 -3.77 -12.24
CA PHE A 85 -17.73 -3.79 -13.47
C PHE A 85 -18.61 -2.53 -13.55
N PRO A 86 -18.80 -1.88 -14.71
CA PRO A 86 -18.38 -2.29 -16.07
C PRO A 86 -17.03 -1.71 -16.54
N VAL A 87 -16.39 -0.84 -15.75
CA VAL A 87 -15.12 -0.20 -16.12
C VAL A 87 -14.13 -0.40 -14.98
N PRO A 88 -13.16 -1.33 -15.12
CA PRO A 88 -12.02 -1.45 -14.21
C PRO A 88 -11.37 -0.08 -14.03
N LEU A 89 -11.02 0.26 -12.80
CA LEU A 89 -10.25 1.48 -12.59
C LEU A 89 -8.83 1.28 -13.14
N PRO A 90 -8.22 2.31 -13.74
CA PRO A 90 -6.83 2.23 -14.21
C PRO A 90 -5.84 2.06 -13.06
N GLU A 91 -6.24 2.45 -11.84
CA GLU A 91 -5.43 2.33 -10.64
C GLU A 91 -6.09 1.39 -9.63
N CYS A 92 -5.33 0.40 -9.21
CA CYS A 92 -5.63 -0.57 -8.18
C CYS A 92 -4.88 -0.20 -6.91
N GLY A 93 -5.49 -0.47 -5.75
CA GLY A 93 -4.87 -0.23 -4.45
C GLY A 93 -3.99 -1.41 -4.04
N ALA A 94 -2.77 -1.16 -3.59
CA ALA A 94 -1.93 -2.16 -2.93
C ALA A 94 -2.24 -2.19 -1.42
N ALA A 95 -3.32 -2.86 -1.01
CA ALA A 95 -3.56 -3.05 0.42
C ALA A 95 -2.46 -3.94 1.03
N PRO A 96 -2.32 -4.00 2.37
CA PRO A 96 -1.26 -4.80 3.02
C PRO A 96 -1.23 -6.26 2.55
N ALA A 97 -2.39 -6.79 2.16
CA ALA A 97 -2.52 -8.11 1.57
C ALA A 97 -1.73 -8.28 0.26
N ALA A 98 -1.89 -7.35 -0.70
CA ALA A 98 -1.13 -7.36 -1.94
C ALA A 98 0.33 -6.97 -1.73
N TRP A 99 0.60 -5.97 -0.87
CA TRP A 99 1.95 -5.46 -0.61
C TRP A 99 2.90 -6.51 0.00
N ASN A 100 2.40 -7.31 0.95
CA ASN A 100 3.19 -8.35 1.63
C ASN A 100 3.16 -9.70 0.89
N SER A 101 2.82 -9.73 -0.40
CA SER A 101 2.71 -10.98 -1.15
C SER A 101 3.97 -11.35 -1.91
N ILE A 102 4.15 -12.67 -2.08
CA ILE A 102 5.12 -13.29 -2.98
C ILE A 102 4.44 -13.59 -4.30
N PHE A 103 5.18 -13.34 -5.38
CA PHE A 103 4.77 -13.58 -6.74
C PHE A 103 5.78 -14.51 -7.42
N THR A 104 5.28 -15.51 -8.16
CA THR A 104 6.12 -16.39 -8.97
C THR A 104 6.22 -15.82 -10.38
N CYS A 105 7.43 -15.59 -10.87
CA CYS A 105 7.66 -15.19 -12.25
C CYS A 105 7.29 -16.34 -13.20
N ASN A 106 6.41 -16.07 -14.16
CA ASN A 106 6.13 -16.99 -15.25
C ASN A 106 7.09 -16.75 -16.41
N SER A 107 7.07 -15.54 -16.96
CA SER A 107 7.93 -15.13 -18.07
C SER A 107 7.88 -13.63 -18.26
N GLY A 108 9.00 -12.98 -18.61
CA GLY A 108 9.03 -11.56 -18.92
C GLY A 108 8.67 -10.71 -17.70
N GLN A 109 7.47 -10.12 -17.72
CA GLN A 109 6.88 -9.32 -16.63
C GLN A 109 5.53 -9.88 -16.16
N THR A 110 5.28 -11.16 -16.46
CA THR A 110 4.09 -11.88 -16.03
C THR A 110 4.41 -12.64 -14.75
N TYR A 111 3.57 -12.45 -13.75
CA TYR A 111 3.72 -13.05 -12.44
C TYR A 111 2.38 -13.60 -11.93
N ASP A 112 2.43 -14.77 -11.32
CA ASP A 112 1.30 -15.33 -10.59
C ASP A 112 1.43 -15.06 -9.10
N PHE A 113 0.31 -14.78 -8.45
CA PHE A 113 0.25 -14.77 -7.00
C PHE A 113 0.66 -16.15 -6.46
N ALA A 114 1.64 -16.18 -5.55
CA ALA A 114 2.09 -17.41 -4.92
C ALA A 114 1.51 -17.58 -3.52
N VAL A 115 1.75 -16.59 -2.66
CA VAL A 115 1.30 -16.60 -1.26
C VAL A 115 1.30 -15.19 -0.70
N ARG A 116 0.39 -14.95 0.24
CA ARG A 116 0.37 -13.74 1.06
C ARG A 116 1.14 -14.00 2.35
N CYS A 117 2.12 -13.17 2.66
CA CYS A 117 2.81 -13.24 3.95
C CYS A 117 1.98 -12.60 5.06
N GLU A 118 2.12 -13.12 6.28
CA GLU A 118 1.44 -12.60 7.47
C GLU A 118 1.99 -11.23 7.87
N ASN A 119 3.32 -11.08 7.90
CA ASN A 119 3.99 -9.86 8.33
C ASN A 119 4.60 -9.07 7.18
N TRP A 120 5.65 -9.61 6.55
CA TRP A 120 6.29 -8.99 5.38
C TRP A 120 6.90 -10.03 4.45
N CYS A 121 7.23 -9.59 3.25
CA CYS A 121 7.96 -10.36 2.26
C CYS A 121 9.38 -9.80 2.14
N GLU A 122 10.38 -10.67 2.18
CA GLU A 122 11.78 -10.32 1.96
C GLU A 122 12.44 -11.37 1.06
N ALA A 123 13.17 -10.92 0.03
CA ALA A 123 13.90 -11.79 -0.89
C ALA A 123 13.08 -12.94 -1.54
N GLY A 124 11.77 -12.74 -1.74
CA GLY A 124 10.87 -13.76 -2.29
C GLY A 124 10.39 -14.80 -1.27
N GLU A 125 10.56 -14.53 0.03
CA GLU A 125 10.17 -15.38 1.15
C GLU A 125 9.34 -14.61 2.19
N CYS A 126 8.53 -15.34 2.96
CA CYS A 126 7.75 -14.76 4.05
C CYS A 126 8.56 -14.83 5.35
N VAL A 127 8.57 -13.72 6.08
CA VAL A 127 9.34 -13.57 7.32
C VAL A 127 8.41 -13.23 8.50
#